data_AF-A0A8S3FTE5-F1
#
_entry.id   AF-A0A8S3FTE5-F1
#
_cell.length_a   1.000
_cell.length_b   1.000
_cell.length_c   1.000
_cell.angle_alpha   90.00
_cell.angle_beta   90.00
_cell.angle_gamma   90.00
#
_symmetry.space_group_name_H-M   'P 1'
#
loop_
_entity.id
_entity.type
_entity.pdbx_description
1 polymer ?
#
loop_
_entity_poly.entity_id
_entity_poly.type
_entity_poly.pdbx_seq_one_letter_code
_entity_poly.pdbx_strand_id
1 'polypeptide(L)'
;MASRLFNDKSSFIHIFQNQISHFTVMMHDDSKGEYIKELFTNVFTNILIIFANLIYLNFHSQDICRYISKPFLSLPSTTCYSSNIVHLNIGVFSFDDCLCLLDGHLTQLHTFIVKVEHIIDTSMTIKNTKAVSNLKCFSLTSFHRTNEYDNQILPLLHQMLQLEELTLSLIVDNRTSFIDGTHLINNILNRMSYLQTFIFNIITEYVTMDEERLPTLDDIEQPLIQRGFNVNCYTDYNEFYKGQCHIYSLPYTIDCMHIHSSLFYGDLFRTVRYLYVQDFVRSFEDDFFVRIAQAFPLLNKLTIFNKHKQAKLKQQQDNHESTYAINEFSHLMILNVAMSCIDYAKQFLFDF
;
A
#
# COMPACT_ATOMS: atom_id res chain seq x y z
N MET A 1 16.05 -23.42 -6.52
CA MET A 1 17.22 -23.15 -7.38
C MET A 1 18.01 -21.92 -6.93
N ALA A 2 17.39 -20.89 -6.33
CA ALA A 2 18.11 -19.69 -5.87
C ALA A 2 18.99 -19.85 -4.61
N SER A 3 18.73 -20.84 -3.75
CA SER A 3 19.66 -21.16 -2.62
C SER A 3 21.02 -21.71 -3.09
N ARG A 4 21.14 -22.13 -4.36
CA ARG A 4 22.41 -22.52 -5.00
C ARG A 4 23.15 -21.35 -5.68
N LEU A 5 22.57 -20.15 -5.77
CA LEU A 5 23.28 -18.97 -6.32
C LEU A 5 24.36 -18.47 -5.36
N PHE A 6 24.18 -18.72 -4.06
CA PHE A 6 25.02 -18.16 -2.99
C PHE A 6 25.84 -19.21 -2.25
N ASN A 7 25.49 -20.49 -2.40
CA ASN A 7 26.31 -21.59 -1.95
C ASN A 7 27.27 -22.02 -3.06
N ASP A 8 28.55 -21.80 -2.77
CA ASP A 8 29.73 -22.47 -3.35
C ASP A 8 30.49 -21.70 -4.45
N LYS A 9 31.69 -21.21 -4.08
CA LYS A 9 32.89 -21.00 -4.92
C LYS A 9 32.74 -20.33 -6.29
N SER A 10 31.68 -19.54 -6.49
CA SER A 10 31.53 -18.71 -7.68
C SER A 10 32.69 -17.72 -7.75
N SER A 11 33.37 -17.67 -8.90
CA SER A 11 34.41 -16.67 -9.20
C SER A 11 33.90 -15.23 -9.07
N PHE A 12 32.57 -15.04 -9.01
CA PHE A 12 31.92 -13.73 -8.92
C PHE A 12 31.54 -13.32 -7.49
N ILE A 13 31.76 -14.16 -6.46
CA ILE A 13 31.37 -13.79 -5.08
C ILE A 13 32.06 -12.52 -4.59
N HIS A 14 33.31 -12.30 -5.01
CA HIS A 14 34.07 -11.08 -4.69
C HIS A 14 33.42 -9.82 -5.27
N ILE A 15 32.66 -9.92 -6.37
CA ILE A 15 31.90 -8.81 -6.96
C ILE A 15 30.75 -8.44 -6.02
N PHE A 16 29.95 -9.42 -5.60
CA PHE A 16 28.85 -9.19 -4.67
C PHE A 16 29.33 -8.68 -3.31
N GLN A 17 30.45 -9.19 -2.81
CA GLN A 17 31.04 -8.75 -1.55
C GLN A 17 31.52 -7.30 -1.60
N ASN A 18 32.25 -6.92 -2.66
CA ASN A 18 33.05 -5.69 -2.64
C ASN A 18 32.62 -4.62 -3.64
N GLN A 19 31.89 -4.95 -4.71
CA GLN A 19 31.62 -4.01 -5.80
C GLN A 19 30.15 -3.56 -5.85
N ILE A 20 29.21 -4.43 -5.46
CA ILE A 20 27.79 -4.11 -5.57
C ILE A 20 27.31 -3.27 -4.38
N SER A 21 26.97 -2.02 -4.65
CA SER A 21 26.37 -1.09 -3.68
C SER A 21 24.87 -0.89 -3.86
N HIS A 22 24.33 -1.25 -5.03
CA HIS A 22 22.91 -1.14 -5.37
C HIS A 22 22.44 -2.47 -5.94
N PHE A 23 21.41 -3.05 -5.34
CA PHE A 23 20.89 -4.34 -5.77
C PHE A 23 19.36 -4.31 -5.81
N THR A 24 18.79 -4.75 -6.93
CA THR A 24 17.35 -4.89 -7.11
C THR A 24 17.03 -6.34 -7.43
N VAL A 25 16.17 -6.94 -6.62
CA VAL A 25 15.64 -8.28 -6.84
C VAL A 25 14.19 -8.13 -7.28
N MET A 26 13.86 -8.74 -8.42
CA MET A 26 12.48 -8.90 -8.86
C MET A 26 12.17 -10.39 -8.88
N MET A 27 11.27 -10.81 -7.99
CA MET A 27 10.74 -12.17 -7.97
C MET A 27 9.42 -12.23 -8.73
N HIS A 28 9.46 -13.00 -9.81
CA HIS A 28 8.30 -13.40 -10.61
C HIS A 28 8.14 -14.91 -10.40
N ASP A 29 7.11 -15.35 -9.68
CA ASP A 29 6.84 -16.78 -9.59
C ASP A 29 5.35 -17.07 -9.34
N ASP A 30 4.77 -17.88 -10.21
CA ASP A 30 3.37 -18.36 -10.17
C ASP A 30 3.22 -19.62 -9.29
N SER A 31 4.28 -20.03 -8.58
CA SER A 31 4.34 -21.30 -7.85
C SER A 31 3.65 -21.29 -6.46
N LYS A 32 3.35 -22.49 -5.92
CA LYS A 32 2.62 -22.65 -4.65
C LYS A 32 3.46 -22.26 -3.43
N GLY A 33 2.79 -21.69 -2.43
CA GLY A 33 3.33 -20.79 -1.41
C GLY A 33 4.48 -21.19 -0.48
N GLU A 34 4.58 -22.44 -0.04
CA GLU A 34 5.58 -22.80 0.99
C GLU A 34 7.02 -22.75 0.45
N TYR A 35 7.23 -23.12 -0.82
CA TYR A 35 8.55 -23.08 -1.46
C TYR A 35 9.06 -21.64 -1.62
N ILE A 36 8.15 -20.71 -1.92
CA ILE A 36 8.46 -19.28 -2.11
C ILE A 36 8.92 -18.65 -0.80
N LYS A 37 8.30 -19.03 0.34
CA LYS A 37 8.72 -18.56 1.67
C LYS A 37 10.20 -18.81 1.94
N GLU A 38 10.59 -20.05 1.76
CA GLU A 38 11.94 -20.52 2.05
C GLU A 38 12.93 -19.89 1.06
N LEU A 39 12.53 -19.78 -0.21
CA LEU A 39 13.32 -19.13 -1.25
C LEU A 39 13.56 -17.65 -0.93
N PHE A 40 12.51 -16.91 -0.58
CA PHE A 40 12.58 -15.49 -0.23
C PHE A 40 13.48 -15.29 0.98
N THR A 41 13.22 -16.03 2.06
CA THR A 41 13.99 -15.95 3.31
C THR A 41 15.46 -16.24 3.04
N ASN A 42 15.76 -17.33 2.33
CA ASN A 42 17.13 -17.70 2.00
C ASN A 42 17.82 -16.65 1.10
N VAL A 43 17.13 -16.12 0.08
CA VAL A 43 17.72 -15.11 -0.81
C VAL A 43 17.99 -13.82 -0.04
N PHE A 44 17.03 -13.34 0.75
CA PHE A 44 17.20 -12.13 1.55
C PHE A 44 18.34 -12.29 2.57
N THR A 45 18.34 -13.36 3.35
CA THR A 45 19.41 -13.67 4.31
C THR A 45 20.78 -13.75 3.62
N ASN A 46 20.88 -14.41 2.47
CA ASN A 46 22.15 -14.48 1.74
C ASN A 46 22.62 -13.11 1.25
N ILE A 47 21.71 -12.23 0.81
CA ILE A 47 22.06 -10.86 0.43
C ILE A 47 22.67 -10.12 1.62
N LEU A 48 22.03 -10.20 2.80
CA LEU A 48 22.52 -9.54 4.01
C LEU A 48 23.87 -10.08 4.52
N ILE A 49 24.18 -11.35 4.23
CA ILE A 49 25.43 -12.01 4.63
C ILE A 49 26.54 -11.79 3.59
N ILE A 50 26.23 -11.71 2.30
CA ILE A 50 27.25 -11.71 1.25
C ILE A 50 27.67 -10.29 0.88
N PHE A 51 26.75 -9.33 0.85
CA PHE A 51 27.07 -8.03 0.30
C PHE A 51 27.59 -7.07 1.38
N ALA A 52 28.91 -6.92 1.44
CA ALA A 52 29.53 -6.07 2.46
C ALA A 52 29.37 -4.57 2.18
N ASN A 53 29.28 -4.19 0.90
CA ASN A 53 29.18 -2.80 0.47
C ASN A 53 27.78 -2.39 0.00
N LEU A 54 26.75 -3.17 0.31
CA LEU A 54 25.37 -2.86 -0.09
C LEU A 54 24.83 -1.65 0.66
N ILE A 55 24.40 -0.64 -0.10
CA ILE A 55 23.82 0.61 0.42
C ILE A 55 22.33 0.67 0.08
N TYR A 56 21.96 0.26 -1.14
CA TYR A 56 20.58 0.29 -1.64
C TYR A 56 20.10 -1.12 -1.98
N LEU A 57 19.01 -1.53 -1.34
CA LEU A 57 18.35 -2.80 -1.60
C LEU A 57 16.88 -2.56 -1.96
N ASN A 58 16.49 -2.96 -3.16
CA ASN A 58 15.10 -3.05 -3.58
C ASN A 58 14.73 -4.52 -3.75
N PHE A 59 13.67 -4.94 -3.08
CA PHE A 59 13.20 -6.31 -3.12
C PHE A 59 11.72 -6.33 -3.47
N HIS A 60 11.45 -6.54 -4.76
CA HIS A 60 10.10 -6.55 -5.32
C HIS A 60 9.62 -7.98 -5.52
N SER A 61 8.39 -8.26 -5.08
CA SER A 61 7.63 -9.45 -5.43
C SER A 61 6.32 -9.01 -6.07
N GLN A 62 5.94 -9.62 -7.20
CA GLN A 62 4.70 -9.29 -7.92
C GLN A 62 3.44 -9.67 -7.14
N ASP A 63 3.51 -10.77 -6.39
CA ASP A 63 2.56 -11.10 -5.35
C ASP A 63 3.23 -10.79 -4.03
N ILE A 64 2.75 -9.75 -3.35
CA ILE A 64 3.25 -9.40 -2.02
C ILE A 64 2.96 -10.60 -1.14
N CYS A 65 4.07 -11.24 -0.77
CA CYS A 65 4.12 -12.66 -0.46
C CYS A 65 3.17 -13.00 0.68
N ARG A 66 2.23 -13.93 0.44
CA ARG A 66 1.40 -14.65 1.43
C ARG A 66 2.19 -15.39 2.54
N TYR A 67 3.50 -15.14 2.70
CA TYR A 67 4.39 -16.17 3.22
C TYR A 67 5.56 -15.71 4.09
N ILE A 68 5.81 -14.43 4.34
CA ILE A 68 6.86 -14.08 5.31
C ILE A 68 6.29 -14.30 6.72
N SER A 69 6.88 -15.20 7.49
CA SER A 69 6.74 -15.06 8.93
C SER A 69 8.08 -15.38 9.54
N LYS A 70 8.65 -14.36 10.20
CA LYS A 70 9.79 -14.47 11.11
C LYS A 70 11.15 -14.88 10.50
N PRO A 71 11.56 -14.44 9.29
CA PRO A 71 12.91 -14.74 8.79
C PRO A 71 14.01 -14.06 9.61
N PHE A 72 13.67 -13.00 10.35
CA PHE A 72 14.63 -12.14 11.06
C PHE A 72 15.02 -12.64 12.45
N LEU A 73 14.15 -13.41 13.12
CA LEU A 73 14.42 -13.91 14.47
C LEU A 73 15.59 -14.93 14.52
N SER A 74 16.04 -15.44 13.37
CA SER A 74 17.12 -16.42 13.25
C SER A 74 18.46 -15.88 12.75
N LEU A 75 18.58 -14.58 12.44
CA LEU A 75 19.84 -14.00 11.98
C LEU A 75 20.75 -13.68 13.18
N PRO A 76 21.96 -14.29 13.28
CA PRO A 76 22.90 -13.94 14.34
C PRO A 76 23.35 -12.48 14.19
N SER A 77 23.23 -11.70 15.26
CA SER A 77 23.59 -10.27 15.32
C SER A 77 25.03 -9.96 14.89
N THR A 78 25.91 -10.97 14.86
CA THR A 78 27.35 -10.87 14.58
C THR A 78 27.76 -11.22 13.15
N THR A 79 26.83 -11.67 12.29
CA THR A 79 27.17 -12.18 10.93
C THR A 79 26.60 -11.37 9.77
N CYS A 80 25.85 -10.30 10.05
CA CYS A 80 25.27 -9.47 9.00
C CYS A 80 26.22 -8.33 8.63
N TYR A 81 26.63 -8.25 7.36
CA TYR A 81 27.27 -7.05 6.82
C TYR A 81 26.25 -5.97 6.42
N SER A 82 24.96 -6.21 6.69
CA SER A 82 23.81 -5.35 6.41
C SER A 82 23.82 -4.01 7.15
N SER A 83 24.81 -3.73 7.99
CA SER A 83 24.93 -2.47 8.73
C SER A 83 25.06 -1.25 7.84
N ASN A 84 25.44 -1.43 6.56
CA ASN A 84 25.68 -0.35 5.60
C ASN A 84 24.47 -0.01 4.73
N ILE A 85 23.36 -0.75 4.86
CA ILE A 85 22.15 -0.47 4.09
C ILE A 85 21.55 0.83 4.60
N VAL A 86 21.48 1.81 3.70
CA VAL A 86 20.90 3.14 3.95
C VAL A 86 19.48 3.23 3.38
N HIS A 87 19.19 2.44 2.33
CA HIS A 87 17.89 2.43 1.67
C HIS A 87 17.39 1.00 1.48
N LEU A 88 16.20 0.72 2.03
CA LEU A 88 15.52 -0.56 1.87
C LEU A 88 14.09 -0.35 1.33
N ASN A 89 13.78 -1.01 0.21
CA ASN A 89 12.42 -1.14 -0.30
C ASN A 89 12.05 -2.62 -0.34
N ILE A 90 10.99 -3.03 0.38
CA ILE A 90 10.65 -4.45 0.53
C ILE A 90 9.16 -4.68 0.73
N GLY A 91 8.66 -5.79 0.16
CA GLY A 91 7.35 -6.35 0.52
C GLY A 91 7.48 -7.34 1.68
N VAL A 92 6.65 -7.20 2.71
CA VAL A 92 6.55 -8.10 3.85
C VAL A 92 5.12 -8.59 4.07
N PHE A 93 4.97 -9.74 4.71
CA PHE A 93 3.64 -10.33 4.93
C PHE A 93 2.97 -9.78 6.18
N SER A 94 3.71 -9.63 7.28
CA SER A 94 3.14 -9.13 8.54
C SER A 94 3.81 -7.83 8.99
N PHE A 95 3.08 -7.04 9.76
CA PHE A 95 3.63 -5.86 10.41
C PHE A 95 4.77 -6.22 11.38
N ASP A 96 4.71 -7.38 12.04
CA ASP A 96 5.81 -7.90 12.86
C ASP A 96 7.12 -8.02 12.09
N ASP A 97 7.07 -8.50 10.84
CA ASP A 97 8.27 -8.59 10.00
C ASP A 97 8.84 -7.19 9.69
N CYS A 98 7.98 -6.20 9.52
CA CYS A 98 8.38 -4.78 9.41
C CYS A 98 9.05 -4.30 10.70
N LEU A 99 8.47 -4.58 11.88
CA LEU A 99 9.06 -4.20 13.16
C LEU A 99 10.40 -4.90 13.41
N CYS A 100 10.55 -6.17 13.00
CA CYS A 100 11.81 -6.90 13.06
C CYS A 100 12.90 -6.24 12.20
N LEU A 101 12.57 -5.70 11.03
CA LEU A 101 13.54 -4.97 10.20
C LEU A 101 14.04 -3.67 10.86
N LEU A 102 13.26 -3.13 11.81
CA LEU A 102 13.54 -1.92 12.57
C LEU A 102 14.08 -2.18 13.98
N ASP A 103 14.38 -3.44 14.34
CA ASP A 103 14.80 -3.85 15.69
C ASP A 103 16.25 -3.45 16.07
N GLY A 104 16.95 -2.78 15.17
CA GLY A 104 18.32 -2.31 15.36
C GLY A 104 19.38 -3.03 14.54
N HIS A 105 19.05 -4.06 13.75
CA HIS A 105 20.03 -4.69 12.86
C HIS A 105 20.47 -3.79 11.68
N LEU A 106 19.58 -2.91 11.19
CA LEU A 106 19.85 -1.97 10.09
C LEU A 106 20.14 -0.56 10.62
N THR A 107 21.24 -0.40 11.34
CA THR A 107 21.54 0.86 12.07
C THR A 107 21.77 2.10 11.20
N GLN A 108 22.19 1.95 9.94
CA GLN A 108 22.40 3.07 9.01
C GLN A 108 21.19 3.37 8.12
N LEU A 109 20.06 2.68 8.34
CA LEU A 109 18.88 2.83 7.51
C LEU A 109 18.30 4.25 7.65
N HIS A 110 18.28 4.99 6.54
CA HIS A 110 17.69 6.32 6.45
C HIS A 110 16.36 6.31 5.68
N THR A 111 16.23 5.45 4.67
CA THR A 111 15.01 5.32 3.87
C THR A 111 14.47 3.91 3.97
N PHE A 112 13.24 3.79 4.46
CA PHE A 112 12.54 2.51 4.55
C PHE A 112 11.17 2.57 3.88
N ILE A 113 11.04 1.83 2.78
CA ILE A 113 9.82 1.70 2.01
C ILE A 113 9.32 0.27 2.20
N VAL A 114 8.16 0.13 2.82
CA VAL A 114 7.60 -1.19 3.17
C VAL A 114 6.17 -1.33 2.69
N LYS A 115 5.94 -2.45 1.99
CA LYS A 115 4.64 -2.89 1.52
C LYS A 115 4.21 -4.08 2.36
N VAL A 116 3.17 -3.95 3.18
CA VAL A 116 2.73 -4.96 4.15
C VAL A 116 1.41 -5.59 3.70
N GLU A 117 1.33 -6.92 3.71
CA GLU A 117 0.08 -7.62 3.43
C GLU A 117 -0.91 -7.48 4.60
N HIS A 118 -0.51 -7.89 5.82
CA HIS A 118 -1.38 -7.91 7.00
C HIS A 118 -0.80 -7.12 8.18
N ILE A 119 -1.65 -6.29 8.78
CA ILE A 119 -1.37 -5.59 10.04
C ILE A 119 -2.42 -6.04 11.04
N ILE A 120 -2.03 -6.94 11.96
CA ILE A 120 -2.88 -7.60 12.96
C ILE A 120 -2.29 -7.40 14.36
N ASP A 121 -3.11 -7.41 15.41
CA ASP A 121 -2.62 -7.35 16.80
C ASP A 121 -1.79 -8.58 17.15
N THR A 122 -0.50 -8.35 17.41
CA THR A 122 0.45 -9.37 17.85
C THR A 122 1.08 -9.02 19.19
N SER A 123 0.68 -7.89 19.82
CA SER A 123 1.34 -7.27 20.98
C SER A 123 2.85 -6.97 20.80
N MET A 124 3.39 -7.10 19.58
CA MET A 124 4.80 -6.86 19.32
C MET A 124 5.11 -5.36 19.38
N THR A 125 6.18 -4.99 20.09
CA THR A 125 6.65 -3.62 20.18
C THR A 125 8.15 -3.57 19.91
N ILE A 126 8.60 -2.50 19.25
CA ILE A 126 10.04 -2.27 19.06
C ILE A 126 10.64 -1.91 20.42
N LYS A 127 11.53 -2.77 20.92
CA LYS A 127 12.26 -2.54 22.17
C LYS A 127 13.51 -1.69 21.99
N ASN A 128 14.01 -1.55 20.76
CA ASN A 128 15.26 -0.87 20.43
C ASN A 128 15.00 0.27 19.44
N THR A 129 15.09 1.50 19.91
CA THR A 129 14.67 2.71 19.17
C THR A 129 15.75 3.27 18.24
N LYS A 130 16.95 2.69 18.20
CA LYS A 130 18.11 3.30 17.50
C LYS A 130 17.97 3.31 15.97
N ALA A 131 17.43 2.25 15.36
CA ALA A 131 17.17 2.26 13.91
C ALA A 131 16.06 3.25 13.55
N VAL A 132 15.02 3.30 14.39
CA VAL A 132 13.88 4.21 14.23
C VAL A 132 14.31 5.68 14.33
N SER A 133 15.29 6.01 15.18
CA SER A 133 15.77 7.39 15.34
C SER A 133 16.57 7.93 14.16
N ASN A 134 17.13 7.06 13.31
CA ASN A 134 17.95 7.47 12.16
C ASN A 134 17.14 7.62 10.87
N LEU A 135 15.90 7.12 10.84
CA LEU A 135 15.05 7.20 9.65
C LEU A 135 14.71 8.64 9.30
N LYS A 136 14.94 8.98 8.02
CA LYS A 136 14.59 10.25 7.39
C LYS A 136 13.39 10.10 6.46
N CYS A 137 13.24 8.96 5.81
CA CYS A 137 12.13 8.67 4.93
C CYS A 137 11.48 7.33 5.30
N PHE A 138 10.17 7.33 5.49
CA PHE A 138 9.40 6.13 5.81
C PHE A 138 8.14 6.08 4.93
N SER A 139 7.93 4.96 4.26
CA SER A 139 6.75 4.70 3.45
C SER A 139 6.12 3.38 3.89
N LEU A 140 4.85 3.42 4.27
CA LEU A 140 4.07 2.25 4.65
C LEU A 140 2.85 2.14 3.75
N THR A 141 2.75 1.03 3.02
CA THR A 141 1.57 0.67 2.23
C THR A 141 0.99 -0.64 2.76
N SER A 142 -0.28 -0.63 3.19
CA SER A 142 -1.03 -1.83 3.57
C SER A 142 -1.98 -2.23 2.45
N PHE A 143 -1.98 -3.51 2.06
CA PHE A 143 -2.89 -4.04 1.02
C PHE A 143 -4.24 -4.50 1.59
N HIS A 144 -4.25 -4.90 2.87
CA HIS A 144 -5.46 -5.31 3.56
C HIS A 144 -5.88 -4.28 4.61
N ARG A 145 -7.14 -4.41 5.03
CA ARG A 145 -7.73 -3.66 6.13
C ARG A 145 -6.99 -3.96 7.44
N THR A 146 -6.91 -2.95 8.30
CA THR A 146 -6.37 -3.09 9.64
C THR A 146 -7.18 -2.30 10.66
N ASN A 147 -7.32 -2.86 11.86
CA ASN A 147 -7.85 -2.19 13.05
C ASN A 147 -6.70 -1.69 13.96
N GLU A 148 -5.45 -1.83 13.53
CA GLU A 148 -4.25 -1.62 14.36
C GLU A 148 -3.58 -0.26 14.14
N TYR A 149 -4.28 0.65 13.46
CA TYR A 149 -3.76 1.98 13.19
C TYR A 149 -3.41 2.74 14.48
N ASP A 150 -4.32 2.74 15.47
CA ASP A 150 -4.10 3.46 16.73
C ASP A 150 -3.14 2.73 17.68
N ASN A 151 -3.11 1.39 17.63
CA ASN A 151 -2.36 0.57 18.58
C ASN A 151 -0.93 0.26 18.13
N GLN A 152 -0.65 0.22 16.83
CA GLN A 152 0.64 -0.19 16.30
C GLN A 152 1.26 0.84 15.35
N ILE A 153 0.49 1.36 14.39
CA ILE A 153 1.03 2.29 13.39
C ILE A 153 1.35 3.64 14.03
N LEU A 154 0.39 4.28 14.72
CA LEU A 154 0.62 5.57 15.37
C LEU A 154 1.76 5.52 16.41
N PRO A 155 1.85 4.53 17.32
CA PRO A 155 2.94 4.45 18.27
C PRO A 155 4.32 4.24 17.62
N LEU A 156 4.39 3.51 16.50
CA LEU A 156 5.62 3.40 15.71
C LEU A 156 6.02 4.76 15.13
N LEU A 157 5.06 5.44 14.48
CA LEU A 157 5.29 6.75 13.89
C LEU A 157 5.73 7.79 14.93
N HIS A 158 5.16 7.75 16.15
CA HIS A 158 5.56 8.65 17.24
C HIS A 158 6.99 8.43 17.74
N GLN A 159 7.62 7.29 17.42
CA GLN A 159 9.03 7.03 17.72
C GLN A 159 9.97 7.58 16.62
N MET A 160 9.45 7.83 15.41
CA MET A 160 10.21 8.33 14.25
C MET A 160 10.29 9.87 14.26
N LEU A 161 10.85 10.44 15.33
CA LEU A 161 10.82 11.89 15.55
C LEU A 161 11.67 12.71 14.57
N GLN A 162 12.64 12.09 13.89
CA GLN A 162 13.54 12.76 12.94
C GLN A 162 13.12 12.62 11.48
N LEU A 163 11.92 12.09 11.25
CA LEU A 163 11.40 11.83 9.91
C LEU A 163 11.18 13.14 9.15
N GLU A 164 11.70 13.19 7.93
CA GLU A 164 11.59 14.32 7.00
C GLU A 164 10.54 14.03 5.92
N GLU A 165 10.36 12.76 5.56
CA GLU A 165 9.39 12.31 4.57
C GLU A 165 8.56 11.12 5.08
N LEU A 166 7.24 11.24 4.99
CA LEU A 166 6.29 10.18 5.37
C LEU A 166 5.32 9.92 4.22
N THR A 167 5.19 8.66 3.82
CA THR A 167 4.14 8.19 2.92
C THR A 167 3.28 7.12 3.59
N LEU A 168 1.96 7.32 3.68
CA LEU A 168 1.03 6.35 4.24
C LEU A 168 -0.06 5.97 3.24
N SER A 169 -0.15 4.70 2.86
CA SER A 169 -1.30 4.16 2.12
C SER A 169 -1.96 3.07 2.93
N LEU A 170 -3.13 3.35 3.52
CA LEU A 170 -3.74 2.49 4.54
C LEU A 170 -5.24 2.34 4.31
N ILE A 171 -5.76 1.16 4.65
CA ILE A 171 -7.19 0.92 4.81
C ILE A 171 -7.41 0.54 6.27
N VAL A 172 -8.14 1.37 6.99
CA VAL A 172 -8.37 1.25 8.43
C VAL A 172 -9.84 0.97 8.69
N ASP A 173 -10.15 -0.04 9.48
CA ASP A 173 -11.51 -0.37 9.87
C ASP A 173 -11.70 -0.35 11.39
N ASN A 174 -12.94 -0.58 11.84
CA ASN A 174 -13.30 -0.74 13.25
C ASN A 174 -12.93 0.45 14.16
N ARG A 175 -12.94 1.66 13.60
CA ARG A 175 -12.80 2.91 14.36
C ARG A 175 -14.16 3.49 14.75
N THR A 176 -14.16 4.33 15.78
CA THR A 176 -15.33 5.12 16.22
C THR A 176 -15.42 6.49 15.53
N SER A 177 -14.38 6.89 14.79
CA SER A 177 -14.34 8.13 14.01
C SER A 177 -13.47 7.96 12.76
N PHE A 178 -13.69 8.84 11.77
CA PHE A 178 -12.82 8.92 10.60
C PHE A 178 -11.40 9.35 10.98
N ILE A 179 -10.43 8.94 10.16
CA ILE A 179 -9.12 9.58 10.11
C ILE A 179 -9.27 10.81 9.20
N ASP A 180 -9.73 11.91 9.79
CA ASP A 180 -9.91 13.20 9.10
C ASP A 180 -8.66 14.10 9.19
N GLY A 181 -8.75 15.29 8.61
CA GLY A 181 -7.65 16.26 8.64
C GLY A 181 -7.26 16.70 10.04
N THR A 182 -8.22 16.87 10.96
CA THR A 182 -7.94 17.21 12.36
C THR A 182 -7.18 16.08 13.04
N HIS A 183 -7.58 14.84 12.80
CA HIS A 183 -6.93 13.65 13.32
C HIS A 183 -5.48 13.54 12.84
N LEU A 184 -5.23 13.72 11.53
CA LEU A 184 -3.88 13.68 10.96
C LEU A 184 -3.00 14.81 11.49
N ILE A 185 -3.55 16.01 11.66
CA ILE A 185 -2.82 17.14 12.27
C ILE A 185 -2.40 16.81 13.71
N ASN A 186 -3.33 16.36 14.54
CA ASN A 186 -3.07 16.15 15.96
C ASN A 186 -2.16 14.95 16.23
N ASN A 187 -2.28 13.89 15.44
CA ASN A 187 -1.57 12.65 15.71
C ASN A 187 -0.29 12.47 14.88
N ILE A 188 -0.11 13.21 13.78
CA ILE A 188 1.09 13.09 12.95
C ILE A 188 1.79 14.45 12.87
N LEU A 189 1.16 15.43 12.22
CA LEU A 189 1.85 16.68 11.84
C LEU A 189 2.34 17.50 13.04
N ASN A 190 1.54 17.60 14.10
CA ASN A 190 1.93 18.35 15.30
C ASN A 190 3.04 17.65 16.12
N ARG A 191 3.28 16.35 15.89
CA ARG A 191 4.28 15.56 16.62
C ARG A 191 5.60 15.41 15.87
N MET A 192 5.58 15.52 14.54
CA MET A 192 6.76 15.34 13.69
C MET A 192 7.29 16.69 13.19
N SER A 193 8.06 17.38 14.01
CA SER A 193 8.55 18.74 13.72
C SER A 193 9.50 18.83 12.53
N TYR A 194 10.13 17.72 12.14
CA TYR A 194 11.07 17.66 11.01
C TYR A 194 10.40 17.26 9.70
N LEU A 195 9.11 16.90 9.73
CA LEU A 195 8.40 16.41 8.56
C LEU A 195 8.18 17.53 7.56
N GLN A 196 8.83 17.42 6.40
CA GLN A 196 8.72 18.36 5.29
C GLN A 196 7.72 17.86 4.26
N THR A 197 7.67 16.55 4.06
CA THR A 197 6.80 15.91 3.07
C THR A 197 5.89 14.89 3.76
N PHE A 198 4.59 15.06 3.61
CA PHE A 198 3.59 14.08 4.04
C PHE A 198 2.64 13.76 2.90
N ILE A 199 2.73 12.53 2.40
CA ILE A 199 1.89 11.99 1.33
C ILE A 199 1.03 10.90 1.94
N PHE A 200 -0.27 10.90 1.67
CA PHE A 200 -1.14 9.87 2.21
C PHE A 200 -2.29 9.50 1.27
N ASN A 201 -2.79 8.28 1.45
CA ASN A 201 -3.96 7.67 0.83
C ASN A 201 -4.62 6.80 1.91
N ILE A 202 -5.56 7.35 2.66
CA ILE A 202 -6.12 6.70 3.84
C ILE A 202 -7.62 6.50 3.64
N ILE A 203 -8.05 5.25 3.72
CA ILE A 203 -9.46 4.87 3.71
C ILE A 203 -9.81 4.46 5.13
N THR A 204 -10.82 5.09 5.73
CA THR A 204 -11.46 4.62 6.96
C THR A 204 -12.80 4.00 6.63
N GLU A 205 -13.02 2.74 7.02
CA GLU A 205 -14.24 1.98 6.75
C GLU A 205 -15.00 1.60 8.02
N TYR A 206 -16.30 1.33 7.85
CA TYR A 206 -17.17 0.78 8.88
C TYR A 206 -17.21 1.59 10.18
N VAL A 207 -17.08 2.92 10.07
CA VAL A 207 -17.16 3.81 11.22
C VAL A 207 -18.61 3.94 11.65
N THR A 208 -18.91 3.48 12.86
CA THR A 208 -20.26 3.64 13.44
C THR A 208 -20.45 5.10 13.86
N MET A 209 -21.39 5.80 13.24
CA MET A 209 -21.70 7.20 13.53
C MET A 209 -23.15 7.40 13.94
N ASP A 210 -23.40 8.52 14.62
CA ASP A 210 -24.75 9.04 14.88
C ASP A 210 -25.23 9.81 13.63
N GLU A 211 -26.48 9.57 13.20
CA GLU A 211 -27.07 10.15 11.99
C GLU A 211 -27.07 11.68 12.02
N GLU A 212 -27.22 12.28 13.21
CA GLU A 212 -27.22 13.72 13.39
C GLU A 212 -25.81 14.34 13.34
N ARG A 213 -24.75 13.53 13.23
CA ARG A 213 -23.35 13.95 13.34
C ARG A 213 -22.46 13.44 12.21
N LEU A 214 -23.03 13.18 11.04
CA LEU A 214 -22.25 12.80 9.88
C LEU A 214 -21.35 13.98 9.44
N PRO A 215 -20.02 13.82 9.41
CA PRO A 215 -19.12 14.90 9.03
C PRO A 215 -19.28 15.23 7.55
N THR A 216 -19.27 16.52 7.23
CA THR A 216 -19.23 16.99 5.86
C THR A 216 -17.83 16.80 5.24
N LEU A 217 -17.72 16.94 3.92
CA LEU A 217 -16.40 16.94 3.26
C LEU A 217 -15.51 18.06 3.81
N ASP A 218 -16.09 19.24 4.05
CA ASP A 218 -15.38 20.38 4.62
C ASP A 218 -14.82 20.05 6.02
N ASP A 219 -15.58 19.35 6.86
CA ASP A 219 -15.10 18.93 8.18
C ASP A 219 -13.87 18.02 8.08
N ILE A 220 -13.73 17.29 6.97
CA ILE A 220 -12.66 16.32 6.75
C ILE A 220 -11.40 16.97 6.19
N GLU A 221 -11.51 17.82 5.18
CA GLU A 221 -10.36 18.34 4.44
C GLU A 221 -9.91 19.75 4.85
N GLN A 222 -10.81 20.63 5.29
CA GLN A 222 -10.49 22.03 5.60
C GLN A 222 -9.34 22.19 6.60
N PRO A 223 -9.21 21.37 7.66
CA PRO A 223 -8.07 21.48 8.58
C PRO A 223 -6.72 21.33 7.86
N LEU A 224 -6.61 20.42 6.90
CA LEU A 224 -5.38 20.19 6.14
C LEU A 224 -5.14 21.29 5.11
N ILE A 225 -6.21 21.75 4.43
CA ILE A 225 -6.14 22.87 3.48
C ILE A 225 -5.63 24.13 4.19
N GLN A 226 -6.15 24.45 5.38
CA GLN A 226 -5.69 25.57 6.20
C GLN A 226 -4.22 25.45 6.62
N ARG A 227 -3.69 24.22 6.69
CA ARG A 227 -2.29 23.90 6.98
C ARG A 227 -1.40 23.94 5.72
N GLY A 228 -1.98 24.24 4.56
CA GLY A 228 -1.28 24.38 3.28
C GLY A 228 -1.17 23.08 2.47
N PHE A 229 -1.88 22.01 2.86
CA PHE A 229 -1.91 20.77 2.09
C PHE A 229 -2.92 20.85 0.96
N ASN A 230 -2.57 20.28 -0.19
CA ASN A 230 -3.51 20.01 -1.26
C ASN A 230 -4.02 18.57 -1.11
N VAL A 231 -5.32 18.41 -0.89
CA VAL A 231 -5.97 17.14 -0.56
C VAL A 231 -7.31 17.06 -1.26
N ASN A 232 -7.81 15.84 -1.39
CA ASN A 232 -9.19 15.59 -1.80
C ASN A 232 -9.76 14.48 -0.92
N CYS A 233 -11.08 14.47 -0.76
CA CYS A 233 -11.77 13.46 0.02
C CYS A 233 -13.15 13.13 -0.54
N TYR A 234 -13.65 11.97 -0.15
CA TYR A 234 -15.05 11.63 -0.32
C TYR A 234 -15.53 10.76 0.82
N THR A 235 -16.82 10.87 1.13
CA THR A 235 -17.51 10.05 2.10
C THR A 235 -18.62 9.26 1.45
N ASP A 236 -18.88 8.09 2.01
CA ASP A 236 -20.06 7.29 1.67
C ASP A 236 -20.69 6.76 2.95
N TYR A 237 -22.01 6.82 3.03
CA TYR A 237 -22.78 6.38 4.18
C TYR A 237 -23.78 5.32 3.72
N ASN A 238 -23.84 4.21 4.44
CA ASN A 238 -24.85 3.18 4.20
C ASN A 238 -26.01 3.28 5.19
N GLU A 239 -27.07 2.53 4.90
CA GLU A 239 -28.32 2.50 5.68
C GLU A 239 -28.15 2.06 7.15
N PHE A 240 -26.97 1.55 7.53
CA PHE A 240 -26.66 1.13 8.91
C PHE A 240 -25.79 2.13 9.67
N TYR A 241 -25.73 3.39 9.21
CA TYR A 241 -24.91 4.46 9.78
C TYR A 241 -23.42 4.10 9.88
N LYS A 242 -22.98 3.18 9.01
CA LYS A 242 -21.55 2.91 8.83
C LYS A 242 -21.05 3.84 7.75
N GLY A 243 -20.22 4.77 8.16
CA GLY A 243 -19.53 5.68 7.27
C GLY A 243 -18.24 5.07 6.72
N GLN A 244 -17.92 5.49 5.51
CA GLN A 244 -16.62 5.35 4.89
C GLN A 244 -16.10 6.75 4.55
N CYS A 245 -14.81 6.96 4.74
CA CYS A 245 -14.11 8.16 4.33
C CYS A 245 -12.84 7.74 3.59
N HIS A 246 -12.58 8.37 2.45
CA HIS A 246 -11.29 8.30 1.77
C HIS A 246 -10.73 9.71 1.71
N ILE A 247 -9.53 9.92 2.27
CA ILE A 247 -8.78 11.17 2.21
C ILE A 247 -7.38 10.90 1.65
N TYR A 248 -6.93 11.73 0.72
CA TYR A 248 -5.63 11.53 0.08
C TYR A 248 -4.97 12.85 -0.37
N SER A 249 -3.66 12.80 -0.55
CA SER A 249 -2.85 13.95 -0.98
C SER A 249 -2.89 14.17 -2.49
N LEU A 250 -2.79 15.44 -2.90
CA LEU A 250 -2.67 15.88 -4.29
C LEU A 250 -1.34 16.63 -4.54
N PRO A 251 -0.70 16.46 -5.71
CA PRO A 251 -1.01 15.45 -6.73
C PRO A 251 -0.81 14.04 -6.20
N TYR A 252 -1.60 13.09 -6.69
CA TYR A 252 -1.44 11.69 -6.29
C TYR A 252 -0.14 11.10 -6.85
N THR A 253 0.69 10.53 -5.98
CA THR A 253 2.03 10.02 -6.35
C THR A 253 2.23 8.52 -6.08
N ILE A 254 1.28 7.87 -5.42
CA ILE A 254 1.39 6.46 -5.04
C ILE A 254 1.09 5.57 -6.27
N ASP A 255 1.72 4.40 -6.35
CA ASP A 255 1.59 3.46 -7.47
C ASP A 255 0.38 2.54 -7.36
N CYS A 256 -0.28 2.52 -6.21
CA CYS A 256 -1.41 1.66 -5.89
C CYS A 256 -2.55 2.50 -5.30
N MET A 257 -3.78 2.24 -5.74
CA MET A 257 -4.98 2.89 -5.20
C MET A 257 -6.04 1.85 -4.88
N HIS A 258 -6.73 2.07 -3.77
CA HIS A 258 -7.89 1.31 -3.36
C HIS A 258 -9.13 2.21 -3.46
N ILE A 259 -10.18 1.70 -4.09
CA ILE A 259 -11.47 2.39 -4.22
C ILE A 259 -12.51 1.44 -3.64
N HIS A 260 -13.17 1.88 -2.58
CA HIS A 260 -14.07 1.04 -1.79
C HIS A 260 -15.55 1.45 -1.95
N SER A 261 -15.84 2.27 -2.95
CA SER A 261 -17.19 2.69 -3.31
C SER A 261 -17.30 2.88 -4.82
N SER A 262 -18.53 2.92 -5.32
CA SER A 262 -18.84 3.40 -6.68
C SER A 262 -18.51 4.89 -6.90
N LEU A 263 -18.20 5.62 -5.83
CA LEU A 263 -17.91 7.05 -5.85
C LEU A 263 -16.39 7.26 -6.00
N PHE A 264 -15.91 7.36 -7.24
CA PHE A 264 -14.61 7.98 -7.52
C PHE A 264 -14.81 9.08 -8.55
N TYR A 265 -14.44 10.30 -8.15
CA TYR A 265 -14.54 11.47 -9.03
C TYR A 265 -13.31 11.46 -9.95
N GLY A 266 -13.54 11.67 -11.24
CA GLY A 266 -12.63 11.43 -12.37
C GLY A 266 -11.35 12.28 -12.42
N ASP A 267 -10.61 12.33 -11.33
CA ASP A 267 -9.25 12.84 -11.27
C ASP A 267 -8.32 11.95 -12.11
N LEU A 268 -7.25 12.56 -12.62
CA LEU A 268 -6.27 11.88 -13.45
C LEU A 268 -5.12 11.33 -12.61
N PHE A 269 -5.15 10.04 -12.31
CA PHE A 269 -4.18 9.33 -11.48
C PHE A 269 -3.03 8.74 -12.31
N ARG A 270 -2.13 9.60 -12.78
CA ARG A 270 -1.01 9.21 -13.68
C ARG A 270 0.00 8.27 -13.04
N THR A 271 0.13 8.21 -11.71
CA THR A 271 1.12 7.36 -11.03
C THR A 271 0.59 5.96 -10.72
N VAL A 272 -0.73 5.79 -10.67
CA VAL A 272 -1.35 4.51 -10.31
C VAL A 272 -1.08 3.48 -11.40
N ARG A 273 -0.62 2.31 -10.97
CA ARG A 273 -0.34 1.10 -11.77
C ARG A 273 -1.18 -0.08 -11.30
N TYR A 274 -1.57 -0.09 -10.02
CA TYR A 274 -2.36 -1.14 -9.41
C TYR A 274 -3.64 -0.53 -8.83
N LEU A 275 -4.80 -0.98 -9.33
CA LEU A 275 -6.09 -0.50 -8.85
C LEU A 275 -6.89 -1.67 -8.28
N TYR A 276 -7.35 -1.50 -7.05
CA TYR A 276 -8.28 -2.40 -6.38
C TYR A 276 -9.60 -1.67 -6.20
N VAL A 277 -10.64 -2.13 -6.88
CA VAL A 277 -11.98 -1.57 -6.74
C VAL A 277 -12.89 -2.60 -6.09
N GLN A 278 -13.55 -2.20 -5.00
CA GLN A 278 -14.56 -3.01 -4.35
C GLN A 278 -15.75 -2.17 -3.93
N ASP A 279 -16.95 -2.74 -4.03
CA ASP A 279 -18.15 -2.18 -3.42
C ASP A 279 -19.02 -3.37 -2.97
N PHE A 280 -19.26 -3.45 -1.66
CA PHE A 280 -20.03 -4.54 -1.07
C PHE A 280 -21.51 -4.20 -0.95
N VAL A 281 -21.90 -2.96 -1.20
CA VAL A 281 -23.25 -2.44 -0.93
C VAL A 281 -23.97 -2.13 -2.24
N ARG A 282 -23.30 -1.46 -3.17
CA ARG A 282 -23.89 -0.99 -4.43
C ARG A 282 -23.30 -1.74 -5.62
N SER A 283 -24.09 -1.76 -6.69
CA SER A 283 -23.63 -2.22 -7.99
C SER A 283 -22.80 -1.12 -8.65
N PHE A 284 -21.79 -1.47 -9.44
CA PHE A 284 -21.19 -0.48 -10.33
C PHE A 284 -22.12 -0.20 -11.50
N GLU A 285 -22.04 1.01 -12.06
CA GLU A 285 -22.79 1.42 -13.25
C GLU A 285 -22.13 0.86 -14.51
N ASP A 286 -22.79 0.96 -15.67
CA ASP A 286 -22.28 0.48 -16.95
C ASP A 286 -21.15 1.35 -17.54
N ASP A 287 -21.02 2.61 -17.15
CA ASP A 287 -19.85 3.43 -17.53
C ASP A 287 -18.59 3.17 -16.67
N PHE A 288 -18.66 2.20 -15.74
CA PHE A 288 -17.63 1.93 -14.73
C PHE A 288 -16.21 1.79 -15.32
N PHE A 289 -16.02 0.88 -16.28
CA PHE A 289 -14.70 0.67 -16.87
C PHE A 289 -14.24 1.86 -17.72
N VAL A 290 -15.16 2.61 -18.33
CA VAL A 290 -14.83 3.85 -19.07
C VAL A 290 -14.24 4.87 -18.11
N ARG A 291 -14.88 5.08 -16.95
CA ARG A 291 -14.36 5.98 -15.91
C ARG A 291 -12.99 5.53 -15.41
N ILE A 292 -12.77 4.23 -15.24
CA ILE A 292 -11.45 3.71 -14.85
C ILE A 292 -10.41 4.01 -15.94
N ALA A 293 -10.68 3.68 -17.21
CA ALA A 293 -9.73 3.89 -18.29
C ALA A 293 -9.34 5.38 -18.44
N GLN A 294 -10.29 6.29 -18.19
CA GLN A 294 -10.06 7.73 -18.20
C GLN A 294 -9.22 8.21 -17.01
N ALA A 295 -9.53 7.75 -15.80
CA ALA A 295 -8.87 8.18 -14.58
C ALA A 295 -7.47 7.55 -14.41
N PHE A 296 -7.26 6.33 -14.92
CA PHE A 296 -6.06 5.52 -14.70
C PHE A 296 -5.37 5.15 -16.03
N PRO A 297 -4.81 6.12 -16.78
CA PRO A 297 -4.32 5.89 -18.14
C PRO A 297 -3.12 4.94 -18.21
N LEU A 298 -2.39 4.73 -17.12
CA LEU A 298 -1.19 3.87 -17.06
C LEU A 298 -1.42 2.60 -16.22
N LEU A 299 -2.69 2.21 -16.03
CA LEU A 299 -3.06 1.07 -15.21
C LEU A 299 -2.49 -0.24 -15.78
N ASN A 300 -1.79 -0.99 -14.93
CA ASN A 300 -1.19 -2.28 -15.27
C ASN A 300 -2.02 -3.45 -14.73
N LYS A 301 -2.50 -3.34 -13.50
CA LYS A 301 -3.34 -4.36 -12.84
C LYS A 301 -4.64 -3.75 -12.35
N LEU A 302 -5.75 -4.34 -12.75
CA LEU A 302 -7.10 -4.01 -12.27
C LEU A 302 -7.65 -5.22 -11.51
N THR A 303 -8.02 -5.02 -10.26
CA THR A 303 -8.74 -6.02 -9.47
C THR A 303 -10.11 -5.49 -9.07
N ILE A 304 -11.15 -6.26 -9.31
CA ILE A 304 -12.55 -5.88 -9.09
C ILE A 304 -13.20 -6.90 -8.16
N PHE A 305 -13.87 -6.38 -7.12
CA PHE A 305 -14.69 -7.14 -6.18
C PHE A 305 -16.07 -6.51 -6.01
N ASN A 306 -17.06 -7.00 -6.74
CA ASN A 306 -18.45 -6.57 -6.57
C ASN A 306 -19.41 -7.73 -6.84
N LYS A 307 -20.10 -8.20 -5.80
CA LYS A 307 -21.00 -9.35 -5.89
C LYS A 307 -22.35 -9.01 -6.53
N HIS A 308 -22.69 -7.73 -6.64
CA HIS A 308 -23.97 -7.28 -7.15
C HIS A 308 -23.96 -7.26 -8.67
N LYS A 309 -25.12 -7.55 -9.26
CA LYS A 309 -25.31 -7.43 -10.71
C LYS A 309 -25.06 -6.00 -11.14
N GLN A 310 -24.44 -5.80 -12.29
CA GLN A 310 -24.16 -4.46 -12.76
C GLN A 310 -25.45 -3.66 -12.94
N ALA A 311 -25.46 -2.41 -12.44
CA ALA A 311 -26.58 -1.51 -12.66
C ALA A 311 -26.48 -1.02 -14.10
N LYS A 312 -27.41 -1.46 -14.96
CA LYS A 312 -27.60 -0.82 -16.25
C LYS A 312 -28.14 0.58 -16.00
N LEU A 313 -27.55 1.61 -16.61
CA LEU A 313 -28.22 2.88 -16.71
C LEU A 313 -29.59 2.57 -17.34
N LYS A 314 -30.67 3.06 -16.72
CA LYS A 314 -31.97 3.07 -17.38
C LYS A 314 -31.76 3.92 -18.63
N GLN A 315 -31.53 3.27 -19.77
CA GLN A 315 -31.45 3.93 -21.07
C GLN A 315 -32.67 4.83 -21.13
N GLN A 316 -32.43 6.14 -21.11
CA GLN A 316 -33.40 7.09 -21.59
C GLN A 316 -33.77 6.61 -22.98
N GLN A 317 -35.08 6.41 -23.19
CA GLN A 317 -35.68 5.82 -24.37
C GLN A 317 -35.48 6.63 -25.67
N ASP A 318 -34.51 7.52 -25.74
CA ASP A 318 -34.30 8.40 -26.88
C ASP A 318 -32.90 8.22 -27.47
N ASN A 319 -32.82 7.36 -28.48
CA ASN A 319 -32.10 7.57 -29.75
C ASN A 319 -30.78 8.36 -29.73
N HIS A 320 -29.88 8.07 -28.81
CA HIS A 320 -28.47 8.32 -29.04
C HIS A 320 -27.68 7.07 -28.67
N GLU A 321 -27.05 6.48 -29.69
CA GLU A 321 -25.84 5.70 -29.54
C GLU A 321 -24.86 6.54 -28.73
N SER A 322 -24.92 6.45 -27.40
CA SER A 322 -23.82 6.86 -26.54
C SER A 322 -22.74 5.79 -26.71
N THR A 323 -22.12 5.77 -27.89
CA THR A 323 -20.79 5.18 -28.07
C THR A 323 -19.88 5.95 -27.12
N TYR A 324 -19.75 5.43 -25.90
CA TYR A 324 -18.67 5.86 -25.01
C TYR A 324 -17.39 5.66 -25.81
N ALA A 325 -16.74 6.77 -26.18
CA ALA A 325 -15.53 6.73 -26.96
C ALA A 325 -14.53 5.83 -26.22
N ILE A 326 -14.17 4.75 -26.90
CA ILE A 326 -13.38 3.63 -26.37
C ILE A 326 -12.02 4.18 -25.95
N ASN A 327 -11.82 4.40 -24.66
CA ASN A 327 -10.47 4.56 -24.11
C ASN A 327 -9.96 3.17 -23.78
N GLU A 328 -9.15 2.62 -24.67
CA GLU A 328 -8.52 1.32 -24.47
C GLU A 328 -7.66 1.31 -23.19
N PHE A 329 -7.71 0.20 -22.47
CA PHE A 329 -6.79 -0.12 -21.38
C PHE A 329 -5.39 -0.45 -21.93
N SER A 330 -4.72 0.54 -22.52
CA SER A 330 -3.48 0.40 -23.30
C SER A 330 -2.30 -0.23 -22.54
N HIS A 331 -2.34 -0.22 -21.21
CA HIS A 331 -1.26 -0.75 -20.36
C HIS A 331 -1.70 -1.92 -19.45
N LEU A 332 -2.96 -2.34 -19.50
CA LEU A 332 -3.49 -3.35 -18.59
C LEU A 332 -2.95 -4.73 -18.98
N MET A 333 -2.17 -5.34 -18.10
CA MET A 333 -1.64 -6.69 -18.26
C MET A 333 -2.38 -7.73 -17.42
N ILE A 334 -2.98 -7.30 -16.31
CA ILE A 334 -3.64 -8.22 -15.36
C ILE A 334 -5.03 -7.69 -15.01
N LEU A 335 -6.06 -8.44 -15.37
CA LEU A 335 -7.42 -8.24 -14.90
C LEU A 335 -7.82 -9.36 -13.95
N ASN A 336 -8.21 -9.01 -12.73
CA ASN A 336 -8.71 -9.95 -11.74
C ASN A 336 -10.15 -9.59 -11.35
N VAL A 337 -11.12 -10.36 -11.85
CA VAL A 337 -12.55 -10.23 -11.52
C VAL A 337 -12.88 -11.23 -10.41
N ALA A 338 -12.37 -10.98 -9.22
CA ALA A 338 -12.47 -11.91 -8.09
C ALA A 338 -13.77 -11.69 -7.31
N MET A 339 -14.44 -12.79 -6.94
CA MET A 339 -15.69 -12.77 -6.15
C MET A 339 -16.74 -11.78 -6.68
N SER A 340 -16.75 -11.56 -7.99
CA SER A 340 -17.59 -10.55 -8.65
C SER A 340 -18.70 -11.19 -9.47
N CYS A 341 -19.77 -10.44 -9.73
CA CYS A 341 -20.82 -10.89 -10.64
C CYS A 341 -20.24 -11.11 -12.06
N ILE A 342 -20.75 -12.12 -12.78
CA ILE A 342 -20.30 -12.44 -14.15
C ILE A 342 -20.53 -11.28 -15.13
N ASP A 343 -21.45 -10.38 -14.81
CA ASP A 343 -21.78 -9.22 -15.65
C ASP A 343 -20.56 -8.32 -15.88
N TYR A 344 -19.69 -8.12 -14.88
CA TYR A 344 -18.48 -7.30 -15.04
C TYR A 344 -17.46 -7.93 -16.00
N ALA A 345 -17.32 -9.26 -15.97
CA ALA A 345 -16.45 -9.96 -16.92
C ALA A 345 -17.04 -9.93 -18.33
N LYS A 346 -18.35 -10.06 -18.46
CA LYS A 346 -19.04 -9.96 -19.76
C LYS A 346 -18.88 -8.58 -20.36
N GLN A 347 -19.12 -7.54 -19.55
CA GLN A 347 -19.00 -6.18 -20.01
C GLN A 347 -17.59 -5.92 -20.54
N PHE A 348 -16.57 -6.24 -19.75
CA PHE A 348 -15.17 -6.07 -20.15
C PHE A 348 -14.79 -6.81 -21.45
N LEU A 349 -15.42 -7.96 -21.73
CA LEU A 349 -15.09 -8.81 -22.89
C LEU A 349 -15.92 -8.52 -24.15
N PHE A 350 -17.16 -8.04 -23.99
CA PHE A 350 -18.15 -8.00 -25.08
C PHE A 350 -18.75 -6.62 -25.32
N ASP A 351 -18.73 -5.75 -24.31
CA ASP A 351 -19.28 -4.40 -24.40
C ASP A 351 -18.16 -3.33 -24.52
N PHE A 352 -16.90 -3.78 -24.66
CA PHE A 352 -15.69 -3.00 -24.93
C PHE A 352 -15.03 -3.40 -26.24
#